data_AF-A0A968SKN2-F1
#
_entry.id   AF-A0A968SKN2-F1
#
_cell.length_a   1.000
_cell.length_b   1.000
_cell.length_c   1.000
_cell.angle_alpha   90.00
_cell.angle_beta   90.00
_cell.angle_gamma   90.00
#
_symmetry.space_group_name_H-M   'P 1'
#
loop_
_entity.id
_entity.type
_entity.pdbx_description
1 polymer ?
#
loop_
_entity_poly.entity_id
_entity_poly.type
_entity_poly.pdbx_seq_one_letter_code
_entity_poly.pdbx_strand_id
1 'polypeptide(L)'
;MPSRRTDNRKSESSKSRTSSSKSGRSGKDRPQAVSSLPQLIEADAVLQSRSQLLLMYSSFQTEMPSDGTTRIVSWLQARIREHGLPSLIRFGPRYRPQVLRRDEFKDWFTPLVSQG
;
A
#
# COMPACT_ATOMS: atom_id res chain seq x y z
N MET A 1 -33.40 -6.59 51.31
CA MET A 1 -32.86 -7.82 51.95
C MET A 1 -34.02 -8.78 52.11
N PRO A 2 -33.98 -9.96 51.46
CA PRO A 2 -33.38 -11.13 52.08
C PRO A 2 -32.36 -11.86 51.18
N SER A 3 -31.78 -12.93 51.72
CA SER A 3 -30.44 -13.44 51.47
C SER A 3 -30.38 -14.81 50.76
N ARG A 4 -29.21 -15.03 50.14
CA ARG A 4 -28.42 -16.30 50.01
C ARG A 4 -28.90 -17.46 49.12
N ARG A 5 -28.11 -17.64 48.05
CA ARG A 5 -27.32 -18.83 47.62
C ARG A 5 -27.95 -20.23 47.73
N THR A 6 -27.92 -20.95 46.61
CA THR A 6 -27.42 -22.34 46.52
C THR A 6 -26.73 -22.60 45.17
N ASP A 7 -25.56 -23.23 45.27
CA ASP A 7 -24.73 -23.85 44.24
C ASP A 7 -25.41 -25.11 43.69
N ASN A 8 -25.33 -25.39 42.38
CA ASN A 8 -25.58 -26.74 41.87
C ASN A 8 -24.71 -27.06 40.63
N ARG A 9 -23.49 -27.50 40.94
CA ARG A 9 -22.79 -28.67 40.39
C ARG A 9 -23.42 -29.44 39.19
N LYS A 10 -22.57 -29.59 38.16
CA LYS A 10 -22.07 -30.86 37.57
C LYS A 10 -22.65 -31.31 36.21
N SER A 11 -21.77 -31.15 35.20
CA SER A 11 -21.35 -32.11 34.16
C SER A 11 -22.40 -32.90 33.38
N GLU A 12 -22.38 -32.76 32.04
CA GLU A 12 -22.36 -33.93 31.15
C GLU A 12 -21.82 -33.59 29.75
N SER A 13 -21.18 -34.60 29.18
CA SER A 13 -20.25 -34.55 28.06
C SER A 13 -20.92 -34.96 26.74
N SER A 14 -20.28 -34.59 25.63
CA SER A 14 -20.28 -35.31 24.34
C SER A 14 -21.52 -35.22 23.43
N LYS A 15 -21.37 -34.49 22.30
CA LYS A 15 -21.70 -35.04 20.97
C LYS A 15 -21.11 -34.21 19.83
N SER A 16 -20.05 -34.76 19.25
CA SER A 16 -19.53 -34.44 17.93
C SER A 16 -20.60 -34.69 16.86
N ARG A 17 -20.87 -33.72 15.98
CA ARG A 17 -21.36 -33.99 14.62
C ARG A 17 -20.72 -33.02 13.62
N THR A 18 -19.91 -33.63 12.77
CA THR A 18 -19.34 -33.14 11.53
C THR A 18 -20.44 -32.82 10.50
N SER A 19 -20.31 -31.71 9.77
CA SER A 19 -20.81 -31.62 8.39
C SER A 19 -19.96 -30.63 7.59
N SER A 20 -18.97 -31.19 6.90
CA SER A 20 -18.29 -30.61 5.75
C SER A 20 -19.25 -30.37 4.58
N SER A 21 -19.22 -29.19 3.98
CA SER A 21 -19.65 -28.89 2.60
C SER A 21 -18.95 -27.59 2.20
N LYS A 22 -17.68 -27.64 1.77
CA LYS A 22 -17.19 -27.76 0.40
C LYS A 22 -17.87 -26.81 -0.61
N SER A 23 -17.07 -25.85 -1.06
CA SER A 23 -17.01 -25.25 -2.41
C SER A 23 -18.21 -24.48 -2.98
N GLY A 24 -17.98 -23.20 -3.28
CA GLY A 24 -18.31 -22.68 -4.60
C GLY A 24 -18.58 -21.18 -4.70
N ARG A 25 -17.76 -20.51 -5.54
CA ARG A 25 -17.92 -19.19 -6.20
C ARG A 25 -17.32 -18.01 -5.42
N SER A 26 -16.05 -17.67 -5.66
CA SER A 26 -15.53 -16.96 -6.84
C SER A 26 -16.22 -15.60 -7.04
N GLY A 27 -15.58 -14.58 -6.47
CA GLY A 27 -15.93 -13.16 -6.56
C GLY A 27 -14.71 -12.37 -6.11
N LYS A 28 -13.83 -12.12 -7.07
CA LYS A 28 -12.48 -11.56 -6.94
C LYS A 28 -12.54 -10.06 -6.63
N ASP A 29 -12.95 -9.68 -5.43
CA ASP A 29 -12.73 -8.34 -4.87
C ASP A 29 -11.77 -8.45 -3.69
N ARG A 30 -10.56 -8.95 -3.97
CA ARG A 30 -9.44 -8.64 -3.10
C ARG A 30 -9.15 -7.16 -3.38
N PRO A 31 -9.28 -6.23 -2.42
CA PRO A 31 -8.74 -4.89 -2.63
C PRO A 31 -7.28 -5.11 -3.00
N GLN A 32 -6.89 -4.73 -4.22
CA GLN A 32 -5.47 -4.74 -4.57
C GLN A 32 -4.80 -3.93 -3.48
N ALA A 33 -3.97 -4.59 -2.67
CA ALA A 33 -3.17 -3.91 -1.68
C ALA A 33 -2.41 -2.84 -2.45
N VAL A 34 -2.76 -1.58 -2.20
CA VAL A 34 -2.04 -0.45 -2.78
C VAL A 34 -0.63 -0.57 -2.25
N SER A 35 0.29 -1.05 -3.08
CA SER A 35 1.69 -1.18 -2.70
C SER A 35 2.19 0.22 -2.33
N SER A 36 2.84 0.34 -1.18
CA SER A 36 3.40 1.62 -0.75
C SER A 36 4.53 2.05 -1.70
N LEU A 37 4.77 3.36 -1.83
CA LEU A 37 5.82 3.88 -2.70
C LEU A 37 7.22 3.29 -2.39
N PRO A 38 7.65 3.13 -1.13
CA PRO A 38 8.94 2.50 -0.81
C PRO A 38 9.05 1.08 -1.36
N GLN A 39 8.01 0.26 -1.20
CA GLN A 39 7.98 -1.11 -1.71
C GLN A 39 8.08 -1.17 -3.23
N LEU A 40 7.49 -0.21 -3.94
CA LEU A 40 7.59 -0.14 -5.39
C LEU A 40 8.98 0.30 -5.86
N ILE A 41 9.65 1.17 -5.09
CA ILE A 41 11.03 1.57 -5.36
C ILE A 41 11.98 0.40 -5.12
N GLU A 42 11.85 -0.29 -3.98
CA GLU A 42 12.66 -1.48 -3.66
C GLU A 42 12.52 -2.59 -4.70
N ALA A 43 11.31 -2.80 -5.23
CA ALA A 43 11.02 -3.83 -6.21
C ALA A 43 11.28 -3.41 -7.67
N ASP A 44 11.68 -2.17 -7.94
CA ASP A 44 11.75 -1.58 -9.29
C ASP A 44 10.49 -1.88 -10.12
N ALA A 45 9.32 -1.68 -9.51
CA ALA A 45 8.04 -2.08 -10.10
C ALA A 45 7.45 -0.98 -11.01
N VAL A 46 6.48 -1.38 -11.83
CA VAL A 46 5.64 -0.45 -12.61
C VAL A 46 4.48 0.05 -11.75
N LEU A 47 3.90 1.19 -12.11
CA LEU A 47 2.69 1.69 -11.46
C LEU A 47 1.51 0.75 -11.68
N GLN A 48 0.73 0.52 -10.61
CA GLN A 48 -0.55 -0.15 -10.71
C GLN A 48 -1.56 0.74 -11.46
N SER A 49 -2.45 0.16 -12.26
CA SER A 49 -3.36 0.90 -13.17
C SER A 49 -4.29 1.92 -12.50
N ARG A 50 -4.48 1.83 -11.17
CA ARG A 50 -5.32 2.76 -10.40
C ARG A 50 -4.53 3.78 -9.58
N SER A 51 -3.21 3.69 -9.59
CA SER A 51 -2.31 4.53 -8.80
C SER A 51 -1.66 5.59 -9.69
N GLN A 52 -1.44 6.76 -9.12
CA GLN A 52 -0.73 7.88 -9.73
C GLN A 52 0.54 8.14 -8.92
N LEU A 53 1.61 8.55 -9.60
CA LEU A 53 2.80 9.13 -8.98
C LEU A 53 3.06 10.49 -9.61
N LEU A 54 2.99 11.54 -8.79
CA LEU A 54 3.20 12.92 -9.20
C LEU A 54 4.32 13.52 -8.35
N LEU A 55 5.35 14.02 -9.00
CA LEU A 55 6.42 14.78 -8.37
C LEU A 55 6.09 16.25 -8.48
N MET A 56 6.10 16.94 -7.35
CA MET A 56 5.85 18.37 -7.31
C MET A 56 7.16 19.09 -6.99
N TYR A 57 7.51 20.01 -7.87
CA TYR A 57 8.59 20.96 -7.71
C TYR A 57 7.98 22.33 -7.37
N SER A 58 8.80 23.28 -6.92
CA SER A 58 8.28 24.59 -6.49
C SER A 58 7.50 25.32 -7.58
N SER A 59 7.90 25.17 -8.85
CA SER A 59 7.36 25.93 -9.99
C SER A 59 6.59 25.08 -11.01
N PHE A 60 6.66 23.75 -10.92
CA PHE A 60 6.01 22.83 -11.86
C PHE A 60 5.82 21.45 -11.23
N GLN A 61 5.11 20.56 -11.93
CA GLN A 61 4.91 19.18 -11.51
C GLN A 61 5.07 18.23 -12.70
N THR A 62 5.46 16.99 -12.43
CA THR A 62 5.57 15.94 -13.44
C THR A 62 4.87 14.68 -12.96
N GLU A 63 4.09 14.07 -13.84
CA GLU A 63 3.38 12.82 -13.57
C GLU A 63 4.08 11.65 -14.26
N MET A 64 4.17 10.53 -13.56
CA MET A 64 4.67 9.29 -14.12
C MET A 64 3.62 8.71 -15.08
N PRO A 65 4.00 8.32 -16.31
CA PRO A 65 3.11 7.61 -17.22
C PRO A 65 2.57 6.33 -16.59
N SER A 66 1.27 6.07 -16.76
CA SER A 66 0.61 4.85 -16.32
C SER A 66 0.45 3.85 -17.47
N ASP A 67 1.51 3.65 -18.25
CA ASP A 67 1.56 2.77 -19.44
C ASP A 67 1.75 1.28 -19.09
N GLY A 68 2.11 0.98 -17.84
CA GLY A 68 2.37 -0.39 -17.37
C GLY A 68 3.72 -0.95 -17.80
N THR A 69 4.57 -0.13 -18.44
CA THR A 69 5.92 -0.52 -18.91
C THR A 69 7.00 0.33 -18.27
N THR A 70 6.71 1.59 -17.96
CA THR A 70 7.64 2.48 -17.28
C THR A 70 7.84 2.03 -15.83
N ARG A 71 9.09 1.74 -15.46
CA ARG A 71 9.46 1.38 -14.09
C ARG A 71 9.69 2.61 -13.21
N ILE A 72 9.29 2.51 -11.95
CA ILE A 72 9.34 3.62 -10.99
C ILE A 72 10.76 4.12 -10.77
N VAL A 73 11.75 3.23 -10.56
CA VAL A 73 13.13 3.64 -10.26
C VAL A 73 13.74 4.40 -11.43
N SER A 74 13.64 3.84 -12.64
CA SER A 74 14.19 4.47 -13.84
C SER A 74 13.58 5.85 -14.09
N TRP A 75 12.27 5.98 -13.95
CA TRP A 75 11.57 7.26 -14.12
C TRP A 75 11.95 8.28 -13.05
N LEU A 76 11.98 7.87 -11.77
CA LEU A 76 12.40 8.72 -10.66
C LEU A 76 13.84 9.20 -10.84
N GLN A 77 14.77 8.30 -11.16
CA GLN A 77 16.17 8.63 -11.40
C GLN A 77 16.31 9.67 -12.53
N ALA A 78 15.60 9.50 -13.64
CA ALA A 78 15.62 10.46 -14.74
C ALA A 78 15.16 11.85 -14.29
N ARG A 79 14.03 11.93 -13.56
CA ARG A 79 13.49 13.22 -13.08
C ARG A 79 14.34 13.87 -12.00
N ILE A 80 14.95 13.08 -11.13
CA ILE A 80 15.85 13.61 -10.10
C ILE A 80 17.15 14.13 -10.72
N ARG A 81 17.68 13.45 -11.75
CA ARG A 81 18.87 13.94 -12.48
C ARG A 81 18.58 15.22 -13.25
N GLU A 82 17.39 15.34 -13.84
CA GLU A 82 17.01 16.50 -14.65
C GLU A 82 16.64 17.74 -13.81
N HIS A 83 15.97 17.53 -12.67
CA HIS A 83 15.35 18.63 -11.92
C HIS A 83 15.72 18.67 -10.42
N GLY A 84 16.53 17.72 -9.95
CA GLY A 84 16.83 17.54 -8.54
C GLY A 84 15.70 16.84 -7.77
N LEU A 85 15.82 16.83 -6.43
CA LEU A 85 14.80 16.25 -5.56
C LEU A 85 13.52 17.11 -5.54
N PRO A 86 12.34 16.48 -5.68
CA PRO A 86 11.07 17.20 -5.56
C PRO A 86 10.84 17.73 -4.13
N SER A 87 9.93 18.69 -3.98
CA SER A 87 9.52 19.21 -2.67
C SER A 87 8.42 18.36 -2.03
N LEU A 88 7.49 17.86 -2.86
CA LEU A 88 6.41 16.97 -2.46
C LEU A 88 6.26 15.83 -3.46
N ILE A 89 5.75 14.70 -2.98
CA ILE A 89 5.32 13.58 -3.81
C ILE A 89 3.87 13.28 -3.50
N ARG A 90 3.05 13.12 -4.52
CA ARG A 90 1.69 12.62 -4.41
C ARG A 90 1.64 11.21 -5.01
N PHE A 91 1.31 10.22 -4.20
CA PHE A 91 1.30 8.82 -4.60
C PHE A 91 0.02 8.08 -4.17
N GLY A 92 -0.50 7.22 -5.03
CA GLY A 92 -1.64 6.33 -4.74
C GLY A 92 -2.87 6.63 -5.59
N PRO A 93 -4.07 6.18 -5.18
CA PRO A 93 -5.28 6.35 -5.96
C PRO A 93 -5.65 7.81 -6.20
N ARG A 94 -6.18 8.14 -7.38
CA ARG A 94 -6.53 9.53 -7.75
C ARG A 94 -7.46 10.21 -6.74
N TYR A 95 -8.40 9.47 -6.15
CA TYR A 95 -9.40 9.98 -5.21
C TYR A 95 -8.88 10.18 -3.78
N ARG A 96 -7.82 9.46 -3.37
CA ARG A 96 -7.20 9.54 -2.05
C ARG A 96 -5.70 9.30 -2.15
N PRO A 97 -4.95 10.25 -2.70
CA PRO A 97 -3.51 10.15 -2.75
C PRO A 97 -2.91 10.37 -1.36
N GLN A 98 -1.79 9.72 -1.10
CA GLN A 98 -0.88 10.11 -0.03
C GLN A 98 -0.01 11.26 -0.55
N VAL A 99 0.20 12.28 0.28
CA VAL A 99 1.11 13.39 -0.01
C VAL A 99 2.25 13.31 0.98
N LEU A 100 3.47 13.21 0.47
CA LEU A 100 4.69 13.04 1.24
C LEU A 100 5.58 14.26 1.02
N ARG A 101 6.09 14.82 2.10
CA ARG A 101 7.09 15.89 2.09
C ARG A 101 8.48 15.34 1.87
N ARG A 102 9.39 16.20 1.41
CA ARG A 102 10.78 15.84 1.15
C ARG A 102 11.46 15.13 2.32
N ASP A 103 11.21 15.55 3.54
CA ASP A 103 11.75 14.90 4.74
C ASP A 103 11.24 13.47 4.97
N GLU A 104 10.04 13.14 4.46
CA GLU A 104 9.42 11.82 4.60
C GLU A 104 9.95 10.81 3.57
N PHE A 105 10.34 11.26 2.37
CA PHE A 105 10.76 10.36 1.29
C PHE A 105 12.25 10.45 0.90
N LYS A 106 12.98 11.47 1.39
CA LYS A 106 14.40 11.70 0.99
C LYS A 106 15.25 10.45 1.14
N ASP A 107 15.07 9.67 2.20
CA ASP A 107 15.95 8.55 2.52
C ASP A 107 15.76 7.39 1.53
N TRP A 108 14.56 7.23 0.97
CA TRP A 108 14.28 6.24 -0.08
C TRP A 108 14.86 6.67 -1.44
N PHE A 109 15.10 7.97 -1.61
CA PHE A 109 15.60 8.56 -2.85
C PHE A 109 17.12 8.76 -2.82
N THR A 110 17.74 8.82 -1.64
CA THR A 110 19.20 8.90 -1.49
C THR A 110 19.96 7.84 -2.31
N PRO A 111 19.54 6.55 -2.34
CA PRO A 111 20.17 5.55 -3.20
C PRO A 111 20.02 5.85 -4.70
N LEU A 112 18.90 6.48 -5.09
CA LEU A 112 18.60 6.83 -6.48
C LEU A 112 19.50 7.97 -7.00
N VAL A 113 19.89 8.87 -6.10
CA VAL A 113 20.80 10.00 -6.39
C VAL A 113 22.25 9.51 -6.50
N SER A 114 22.66 8.55 -5.66
CA SER A 114 24.05 8.09 -5.59
C SER A 114 24.48 7.15 -6.72
N GLN A 115 23.54 6.62 -7.53
CA GLN A 115 23.83 5.74 -8.67
C GLN A 115 23.86 6.47 -10.02
N GLY A 116 24.14 7.78 -10.04
CA GLY A 116 24.23 8.61 -11.24
C GLY A 116 25.61 9.18 -11.47
#